data_AF-A0A966Q1X8-F1
#
_entry.id   AF-A0A966Q1X8-F1
#
_cell.length_a   1.000
_cell.length_b   1.000
_cell.length_c   1.000
_cell.angle_alpha   90.00
_cell.angle_beta   90.00
_cell.angle_gamma   90.00
#
_symmetry.space_group_name_H-M   'P 1'
#
loop_
_entity.id
_entity.type
_entity.pdbx_description
1 polymer ?
#
loop_
_entity_poly.entity_id
_entity_poly.type
_entity_poly.pdbx_seq_one_letter_code
_entity_poly.pdbx_strand_id
1 'polypeptide(L)'
;MPNTFTFIASSTVGSGGASTIEFTSIPQTYTDLLVMLSTRTNRNDGDYDNIKITFNNSTSGFSARTLGTVLNNVFSGQNLGQSNAIYVLQYGSTATLPANIFANGCFYIPNYTSSNNKSIISDMGYPNSKGSAPNNDWILTMGAGLWSNTSAITSILLDPEYGSSFVQYSTAYLYGIKKN
;
A
#
# COMPACT_ATOMS: atom_id res chain seq x y z
N MET A 1 -27.75 -8.80 -9.52
CA MET A 1 -26.83 -9.38 -8.51
C MET A 1 -26.20 -8.21 -7.76
N PRO A 2 -26.09 -8.23 -6.43
CA PRO A 2 -25.38 -7.17 -5.70
C PRO A 2 -23.94 -7.10 -6.20
N ASN A 3 -23.39 -5.90 -6.37
CA ASN A 3 -21.98 -5.74 -6.71
C ASN A 3 -21.14 -6.26 -5.53
N THR A 4 -20.30 -7.27 -5.78
CA THR A 4 -19.39 -7.79 -4.76
C THR A 4 -18.37 -6.75 -4.32
N PHE A 5 -18.02 -5.79 -5.20
CA PHE A 5 -17.17 -4.63 -4.92
C PHE A 5 -17.95 -3.34 -5.14
N THR A 6 -17.97 -2.46 -4.14
CA THR A 6 -18.61 -1.14 -4.19
C THR A 6 -17.56 -0.06 -3.98
N PHE A 7 -17.48 0.92 -4.90
CA PHE A 7 -16.59 2.06 -4.75
C PHE A 7 -16.98 2.90 -3.52
N ILE A 8 -15.99 3.27 -2.70
CA ILE A 8 -16.18 4.13 -1.52
C ILE A 8 -15.58 5.51 -1.78
N ALA A 9 -14.30 5.57 -2.16
CA ALA A 9 -13.57 6.82 -2.33
C ALA A 9 -12.34 6.64 -3.23
N SER A 10 -11.84 7.74 -3.76
CA SER A 10 -10.54 7.80 -4.45
C SER A 10 -9.76 9.04 -4.05
N SER A 11 -8.45 8.99 -4.25
CA SER A 11 -7.55 10.14 -4.13
C SER A 11 -6.63 10.18 -5.34
N THR A 12 -6.44 11.37 -5.90
CA THR A 12 -5.50 11.63 -7.01
C THR A 12 -4.60 12.78 -6.60
N VAL A 13 -3.29 12.56 -6.65
CA VAL A 13 -2.30 13.56 -6.25
C VAL A 13 -2.16 14.61 -7.36
N GLY A 14 -2.43 15.86 -6.99
CA GLY A 14 -2.34 17.03 -7.88
C GLY A 14 -0.92 17.54 -8.11
N SER A 15 -0.81 18.63 -8.86
CA SER A 15 0.45 19.35 -9.02
C SER A 15 0.95 19.87 -7.66
N GLY A 16 2.18 19.55 -7.29
CA GLY A 16 2.77 19.88 -5.98
C GLY A 16 3.01 18.68 -5.06
N GLY A 17 2.47 17.50 -5.41
CA GLY A 17 2.62 16.29 -4.61
C GLY A 17 1.74 16.29 -3.35
N ALA A 18 1.76 15.17 -2.63
CA ALA A 18 1.06 15.01 -1.35
C ALA A 18 1.90 14.17 -0.40
N SER A 19 2.09 14.61 0.84
CA SER A 19 2.82 13.83 1.85
C SER A 19 2.09 12.55 2.24
N THR A 20 0.76 12.54 2.11
CA THR A 20 -0.11 11.44 2.49
C THR A 20 -1.25 11.25 1.50
N ILE A 21 -1.81 10.05 1.48
CA ILE A 21 -3.14 9.75 0.93
C ILE A 21 -3.97 9.17 2.07
N GLU A 22 -5.12 9.76 2.38
CA GLU A 22 -5.97 9.35 3.50
C GLU A 22 -7.40 9.06 3.07
N PHE A 23 -7.95 7.96 3.57
CA PHE A 23 -9.36 7.66 3.55
C PHE A 23 -9.90 7.75 4.99
N THR A 24 -10.86 8.64 5.23
CA THR A 24 -11.53 8.80 6.52
C THR A 24 -13.02 8.46 6.39
N SER A 25 -13.72 8.33 7.52
CA SER A 25 -15.16 8.07 7.56
C SER A 25 -15.56 6.82 6.76
N ILE A 26 -14.73 5.77 6.79
CA ILE A 26 -14.98 4.54 6.05
C ILE A 26 -16.30 3.93 6.56
N PRO A 27 -17.29 3.68 5.66
CA PRO A 27 -18.57 3.09 6.07
C PRO A 27 -18.37 1.77 6.79
N GLN A 28 -19.22 1.43 7.74
CA GLN A 28 -19.12 0.19 8.55
C GLN A 28 -20.12 -0.89 8.07
N THR A 29 -20.52 -0.81 6.80
CA THR A 29 -21.58 -1.63 6.19
C THR A 29 -21.07 -2.74 5.28
N TYR A 30 -19.75 -2.82 5.09
CA TYR A 30 -19.11 -3.84 4.27
C TYR A 30 -18.51 -4.93 5.17
N THR A 31 -18.19 -6.08 4.57
CA THR A 31 -17.48 -7.15 5.27
C THR A 31 -15.98 -6.94 5.21
N ASP A 32 -15.47 -6.63 4.02
CA ASP A 32 -14.04 -6.49 3.76
C ASP A 32 -13.75 -5.19 3.00
N LEU A 33 -12.48 -4.79 2.96
CA LEU A 33 -11.99 -3.66 2.16
C LEU A 33 -10.95 -4.10 1.15
N LEU A 34 -10.90 -3.42 0.01
CA LEU A 34 -9.80 -3.48 -0.95
C LEU A 34 -9.32 -2.06 -1.26
N VAL A 35 -8.02 -1.85 -1.19
CA VAL A 35 -7.37 -0.63 -1.67
C VAL A 35 -6.53 -0.96 -2.88
N MET A 36 -6.71 -0.21 -3.96
CA MET A 36 -5.91 -0.30 -5.18
C MET A 36 -5.09 0.97 -5.34
N LEU A 37 -3.83 0.83 -5.73
CA LEU A 37 -2.83 1.89 -5.74
C LEU A 37 -2.08 1.88 -7.06
N SER A 38 -1.87 3.07 -7.61
CA SER A 38 -0.90 3.36 -8.67
C SER A 38 -0.14 4.60 -8.24
N THR A 39 0.99 4.44 -7.60
CA THR A 39 1.66 5.56 -6.90
C THR A 39 3.14 5.62 -7.23
N ARG A 40 3.71 6.81 -7.04
CA ARG A 40 5.13 7.10 -7.18
C ARG A 40 5.55 8.06 -6.09
N THR A 41 6.73 7.87 -5.52
CA THR A 41 7.27 8.75 -4.46
C THR A 41 8.37 9.64 -5.00
N ASN A 42 8.69 10.70 -4.26
CA ASN A 42 9.78 11.62 -4.59
C ASN A 42 11.15 11.19 -4.01
N ARG A 43 11.27 9.98 -3.45
CA ARG A 43 12.54 9.45 -2.93
C ARG A 43 13.62 9.55 -4.01
N ASN A 44 14.81 10.08 -3.70
CA ASN A 44 15.85 10.36 -4.68
C ASN A 44 17.18 9.61 -4.44
N ASP A 45 17.25 8.75 -3.43
CA ASP A 45 18.46 8.06 -2.98
C ASP A 45 18.35 6.52 -3.05
N GLY A 46 17.33 6.00 -3.73
CA GLY A 46 17.11 4.56 -3.88
C GLY A 46 16.08 4.23 -4.96
N ASP A 47 16.11 2.99 -5.45
CA ASP A 47 15.28 2.52 -6.57
C ASP A 47 13.89 2.00 -6.12
N TYR A 48 13.67 1.89 -4.82
CA TYR A 48 12.38 1.51 -4.24
C TYR A 48 12.07 2.35 -3.01
N ASP A 49 10.81 2.45 -2.63
CA ASP A 49 10.32 3.09 -1.41
C ASP A 49 9.19 2.23 -0.84
N ASN A 50 9.04 2.15 0.47
CA ASN A 50 7.89 1.45 1.02
C ASN A 50 6.76 2.43 1.26
N ILE A 51 5.52 1.96 1.15
CA ILE A 51 4.37 2.73 1.62
C ILE A 51 3.92 2.17 2.95
N LYS A 52 3.94 3.05 3.96
CA LYS A 52 3.39 2.82 5.28
C LYS A 52 1.87 2.81 5.18
N ILE A 53 1.27 1.85 5.87
CA ILE A 53 -0.18 1.81 6.08
C ILE A 53 -0.44 1.96 7.57
N THR A 54 -1.21 2.97 7.93
CA THR A 54 -1.65 3.23 9.31
C THR A 54 -3.18 3.22 9.36
N PHE A 55 -3.74 2.57 10.38
CA PHE A 55 -5.18 2.53 10.64
C PHE A 55 -5.54 3.36 11.85
N ASN A 56 -6.62 4.13 11.75
CA ASN A 56 -7.21 4.88 12.86
C ASN A 56 -6.21 5.74 13.64
N ASN A 57 -5.18 6.29 12.97
CA ASN A 57 -4.07 7.02 13.61
C ASN A 57 -3.32 6.24 14.70
N SER A 58 -3.41 4.90 14.70
CA SER A 58 -2.69 4.04 15.63
C SER A 58 -1.19 4.18 15.42
N THR A 59 -0.43 4.22 16.51
CA THR A 59 1.03 4.27 16.49
C THR A 59 1.67 2.96 16.92
N SER A 60 0.88 1.91 17.12
CA SER A 60 1.38 0.62 17.62
C SER A 60 0.53 -0.56 17.16
N GLY A 61 1.04 -1.75 17.46
CA GLY A 61 0.35 -3.01 17.17
C GLY A 61 0.51 -3.48 15.72
N PHE A 62 1.48 -2.94 14.97
CA PHE A 62 1.71 -3.35 13.59
C PHE A 62 2.86 -4.35 13.49
N SER A 63 2.62 -5.42 12.75
CA SER A 63 3.64 -6.35 12.29
C SER A 63 3.40 -6.72 10.84
N ALA A 64 4.46 -7.09 10.14
CA ALA A 64 4.37 -7.47 8.74
C ALA A 64 5.40 -8.53 8.38
N ARG A 65 5.08 -9.32 7.38
CA ARG A 65 6.00 -10.20 6.65
C ARG A 65 5.87 -9.89 5.17
N THR A 66 6.99 -9.87 4.47
CA THR A 66 7.03 -9.68 3.03
C THR A 66 7.86 -10.78 2.38
N LEU A 67 7.41 -11.20 1.21
CA LEU A 67 8.14 -12.06 0.30
C LEU A 67 8.21 -11.33 -1.03
N GLY A 68 9.36 -11.36 -1.66
CA GLY A 68 9.49 -10.69 -2.94
C GLY A 68 10.65 -11.21 -3.76
N THR A 69 10.69 -10.73 -4.98
CA THR A 69 11.77 -11.01 -5.91
C THR A 69 12.09 -9.77 -6.72
N VAL A 70 13.37 -9.59 -6.99
CA VAL A 70 13.92 -8.55 -7.86
C VAL A 70 14.95 -9.19 -8.77
N LEU A 71 14.78 -9.04 -10.09
CA LEU A 71 15.60 -9.73 -11.08
C LEU A 71 15.73 -11.25 -10.82
N ASN A 72 16.90 -11.68 -10.37
CA ASN A 72 17.34 -13.03 -10.09
C ASN A 72 17.50 -13.32 -8.60
N ASN A 73 17.07 -12.40 -7.72
CA ASN A 73 17.16 -12.53 -6.27
C ASN A 73 15.77 -12.64 -5.66
N VAL A 74 15.60 -13.62 -4.78
CA VAL A 74 14.43 -13.74 -3.90
C VAL A 74 14.80 -13.20 -2.54
N PHE A 75 13.87 -12.49 -1.90
CA PHE A 75 14.06 -11.96 -0.56
C PHE A 75 12.83 -12.19 0.31
N SER A 76 13.05 -12.10 1.62
CA SER A 76 12.00 -12.05 2.62
C SER A 76 12.32 -10.97 3.65
N GLY A 77 11.30 -10.32 4.18
CA GLY A 77 11.41 -9.29 5.19
C GLY A 77 10.42 -9.50 6.33
N GLN A 78 10.74 -8.96 7.50
CA GLN A 78 9.83 -8.96 8.64
C GLN A 78 9.93 -7.64 9.41
N ASN A 79 8.77 -7.17 9.87
CA ASN A 79 8.62 -6.06 10.82
C ASN A 79 7.95 -6.60 12.08
N LEU A 80 8.69 -6.62 13.19
CA LEU A 80 8.26 -7.25 14.44
C LEU A 80 7.63 -6.22 15.40
N GLY A 81 6.30 -6.19 15.45
CA GLY A 81 5.45 -5.81 16.60
C GLY A 81 5.57 -4.41 17.22
N GLN A 82 6.44 -3.54 16.71
CA GLN A 82 6.75 -2.23 17.29
C GLN A 82 6.84 -1.13 16.23
N SER A 83 6.30 -1.39 15.05
CA SER A 83 6.28 -0.37 14.00
C SER A 83 5.05 0.53 14.14
N ASN A 84 5.20 1.79 13.72
CA ASN A 84 4.11 2.76 13.63
C ASN A 84 3.18 2.49 12.43
N ALA A 85 3.55 1.55 11.55
CA ALA A 85 2.82 1.24 10.32
C ALA A 85 3.10 -0.17 9.80
N ILE A 86 2.28 -0.62 8.85
CA ILE A 86 2.49 -1.84 8.07
C ILE A 86 3.27 -1.50 6.80
N TYR A 87 4.36 -2.24 6.56
CA TYR A 87 5.16 -2.17 5.32
C TYR A 87 4.93 -3.43 4.50
N VAL A 88 3.85 -3.45 3.72
CA VAL A 88 3.49 -4.59 2.87
C VAL A 88 3.53 -4.25 1.38
N LEU A 89 4.03 -3.05 1.05
CA LEU A 89 4.09 -2.56 -0.32
C LEU A 89 5.45 -1.90 -0.56
N GLN A 90 6.32 -2.54 -1.34
CA GLN A 90 7.64 -2.01 -1.69
C GLN A 90 7.64 -1.47 -3.12
N TYR A 91 7.39 -0.17 -3.26
CA TYR A 91 7.21 0.54 -4.52
C TYR A 91 8.52 0.83 -5.23
N GLY A 92 8.73 0.20 -6.37
CA GLY A 92 9.87 0.47 -7.26
C GLY A 92 9.72 1.75 -8.10
N SER A 93 9.02 2.79 -7.66
CA SER A 93 8.83 4.01 -8.46
C SER A 93 9.24 5.25 -7.66
N THR A 94 10.53 5.58 -7.76
CA THR A 94 11.21 6.68 -7.07
C THR A 94 11.74 7.69 -8.09
N ALA A 95 12.26 8.83 -7.65
CA ALA A 95 12.81 9.88 -8.51
C ALA A 95 14.06 9.47 -9.31
N THR A 96 14.70 8.33 -9.00
CA THR A 96 15.85 7.80 -9.75
C THR A 96 15.44 7.10 -11.06
N LEU A 97 14.14 6.91 -11.30
CA LEU A 97 13.59 6.19 -12.45
C LEU A 97 12.88 7.15 -13.43
N PRO A 98 12.60 6.74 -14.70
CA PRO A 98 11.85 7.59 -15.63
C PRO A 98 10.53 8.08 -15.05
N ALA A 99 10.20 9.36 -15.28
CA ALA A 99 9.11 10.06 -14.59
C ALA A 99 7.70 9.52 -14.89
N ASN A 100 7.54 8.76 -15.98
CA ASN A 100 6.25 8.23 -16.46
C ASN A 100 5.90 6.85 -15.87
N ILE A 101 6.59 6.41 -14.82
CA ILE A 101 6.45 5.05 -14.29
C ILE A 101 5.99 5.07 -12.83
N PHE A 102 4.88 4.40 -12.59
CA PHE A 102 4.18 4.27 -11.32
C PHE A 102 4.08 2.80 -10.95
N ALA A 103 4.39 2.45 -9.70
CA ALA A 103 4.23 1.10 -9.21
C ALA A 103 2.76 0.85 -8.82
N ASN A 104 2.27 -0.36 -9.09
CA ASN A 104 0.87 -0.72 -8.92
C ASN A 104 0.73 -1.84 -7.91
N GLY A 105 -0.28 -1.75 -7.05
CA GLY A 105 -0.51 -2.78 -6.07
C GLY A 105 -1.88 -2.67 -5.44
N CYS A 106 -2.19 -3.64 -4.61
CA CYS A 106 -3.39 -3.63 -3.80
C CYS A 106 -3.12 -4.21 -2.42
N PHE A 107 -4.01 -3.90 -1.49
CA PHE A 107 -4.11 -4.65 -0.26
C PHE A 107 -5.58 -4.86 0.12
N TYR A 108 -5.83 -6.06 0.62
CA TYR A 108 -7.13 -6.56 1.05
C TYR A 108 -7.15 -6.69 2.57
N ILE A 109 -8.25 -6.27 3.17
CA ILE A 109 -8.48 -6.32 4.61
C ILE A 109 -9.79 -7.08 4.87
N PRO A 110 -9.72 -8.37 5.26
CA PRO A 110 -10.91 -9.12 5.63
C PRO A 110 -11.47 -8.64 6.97
N ASN A 111 -12.79 -8.71 7.11
CA ASN A 111 -13.52 -8.52 8.37
C ASN A 111 -13.11 -7.24 9.13
N TYR A 112 -12.95 -6.11 8.42
CA TYR A 112 -12.39 -4.87 8.98
C TYR A 112 -13.22 -4.28 10.13
N THR A 113 -14.49 -4.67 10.26
CA THR A 113 -15.42 -4.27 11.33
C THR A 113 -15.48 -5.25 12.51
N SER A 114 -14.97 -6.47 12.37
CA SER A 114 -15.06 -7.52 13.39
C SER A 114 -14.30 -7.17 14.68
N SER A 115 -14.54 -7.87 15.80
CA SER A 115 -13.75 -7.68 17.03
C SER A 115 -12.46 -8.53 17.08
N ASN A 116 -11.92 -8.92 15.93
CA ASN A 116 -10.64 -9.65 15.81
C ASN A 116 -9.50 -8.69 15.41
N ASN A 117 -8.26 -9.11 15.65
CA ASN A 117 -7.08 -8.44 15.07
C ASN A 117 -7.21 -8.37 13.54
N LYS A 118 -6.76 -7.26 12.93
CA LYS A 118 -6.90 -7.05 11.49
C LYS A 118 -5.72 -7.67 10.76
N SER A 119 -6.00 -8.63 9.89
CA SER A 119 -5.05 -9.11 8.91
C SER A 119 -5.13 -8.28 7.63
N ILE A 120 -4.00 -8.14 6.95
CA ILE A 120 -3.87 -7.41 5.70
C ILE A 120 -3.10 -8.33 4.76
N ILE A 121 -3.56 -8.49 3.53
CA ILE A 121 -2.83 -9.21 2.49
C ILE A 121 -2.60 -8.24 1.34
N SER A 122 -1.37 -8.15 0.85
CA SER A 122 -1.01 -7.30 -0.27
C SER A 122 -0.40 -8.09 -1.41
N ASP A 123 -0.61 -7.55 -2.60
CA ASP A 123 0.09 -7.92 -3.82
C ASP A 123 0.53 -6.62 -4.50
N MET A 124 1.78 -6.58 -4.93
CA MET A 124 2.33 -5.40 -5.55
C MET A 124 3.33 -5.80 -6.63
N GLY A 125 3.26 -5.09 -7.75
CA GLY A 125 4.17 -5.25 -8.85
C GLY A 125 4.58 -3.92 -9.43
N TYR A 126 5.83 -3.85 -9.86
CA TYR A 126 6.31 -2.73 -10.64
C TYR A 126 6.92 -3.25 -11.97
N PRO A 127 6.40 -2.77 -13.11
CA PRO A 127 6.94 -3.14 -14.41
C PRO A 127 8.25 -2.38 -14.67
N ASN A 128 9.23 -3.11 -15.22
CA ASN A 128 10.53 -2.66 -15.70
C ASN A 128 10.58 -1.18 -16.13
N SER A 129 11.47 -0.38 -15.51
CA SER A 129 11.64 1.04 -15.84
C SER A 129 13.03 1.47 -16.30
N LYS A 130 14.05 0.60 -16.29
CA LYS A 130 15.40 1.02 -16.70
C LYS A 130 15.57 0.67 -18.17
N GLY A 131 15.45 1.66 -19.06
CA GLY A 131 15.72 1.46 -20.48
C GLY A 131 17.10 0.84 -20.71
N SER A 132 17.19 -0.15 -21.61
CA SER A 132 18.40 -0.75 -22.20
C SER A 132 19.66 -0.85 -21.31
N ALA A 133 19.51 -1.11 -20.02
CA ALA A 133 20.60 -1.44 -19.11
C ALA A 133 20.52 -2.94 -18.78
N PRO A 134 21.64 -3.65 -18.52
CA PRO A 134 21.61 -5.09 -18.25
C PRO A 134 20.84 -5.48 -16.98
N ASN A 135 20.43 -4.51 -16.16
CA ASN A 135 19.72 -4.70 -14.89
C ASN A 135 18.32 -4.06 -14.98
N ASN A 136 17.46 -4.62 -15.83
CA ASN A 136 16.04 -4.26 -15.96
C ASN A 136 15.27 -4.68 -14.71
N ASP A 137 15.44 -3.92 -13.62
CA ASP A 137 14.86 -4.24 -12.33
C ASP A 137 13.33 -4.21 -12.43
N TRP A 138 12.71 -5.37 -12.26
CA TRP A 138 11.30 -5.52 -11.94
C TRP A 138 11.22 -6.04 -10.50
N ILE A 139 10.16 -5.68 -9.79
CA ILE A 139 9.92 -6.17 -8.43
C ILE A 139 8.50 -6.69 -8.33
N LEU A 140 8.37 -7.86 -7.71
CA LEU A 140 7.10 -8.42 -7.28
C LEU A 140 7.19 -8.68 -5.80
N THR A 141 6.21 -8.21 -5.04
CA THR A 141 6.15 -8.43 -3.60
C THR A 141 4.75 -8.82 -3.17
N MET A 142 4.67 -9.80 -2.29
CA MET A 142 3.47 -10.14 -1.54
C MET A 142 3.73 -9.89 -0.07
N GLY A 143 2.74 -9.33 0.63
CA GLY A 143 2.86 -8.99 2.03
C GLY A 143 1.69 -9.52 2.85
N ALA A 144 1.99 -9.88 4.10
CA ALA A 144 1.00 -10.17 5.12
C ALA A 144 1.24 -9.21 6.29
N GLY A 145 0.26 -8.37 6.59
CA GLY A 145 0.25 -7.47 7.73
C GLY A 145 -0.68 -7.95 8.82
N LEU A 146 -0.40 -7.55 10.06
CA LEU A 146 -1.29 -7.68 11.19
C LEU A 146 -1.29 -6.35 11.96
N TRP A 147 -2.48 -5.78 12.14
CA TRP A 147 -2.74 -4.78 13.17
C TRP A 147 -3.40 -5.49 14.35
N SER A 148 -2.66 -5.65 15.45
CA SER A 148 -3.10 -6.33 16.67
C SER A 148 -4.04 -5.45 17.51
N ASN A 149 -5.15 -5.05 16.89
CA ASN A 149 -6.20 -4.24 17.47
C ASN A 149 -7.56 -4.76 16.98
N THR A 150 -8.53 -4.78 17.88
CA THR A 150 -9.88 -5.29 17.62
C THR A 150 -10.85 -4.22 17.14
N SER A 151 -10.46 -2.94 17.18
CA SER A 151 -11.28 -1.82 16.72
C SER A 151 -11.59 -1.91 15.23
N ALA A 152 -12.80 -1.54 14.83
CA ALA A 152 -13.15 -1.43 13.43
C ALA A 152 -12.27 -0.37 12.72
N ILE A 153 -11.89 -0.62 11.47
CA ILE A 153 -11.11 0.37 10.68
C ILE A 153 -12.06 1.47 10.19
N THR A 154 -11.80 2.70 10.63
CA THR A 154 -12.56 3.91 10.27
C THR A 154 -11.73 4.88 9.43
N SER A 155 -10.40 4.79 9.49
CA SER A 155 -9.49 5.48 8.59
C SER A 155 -8.30 4.62 8.15
N ILE A 156 -7.79 4.92 6.96
CA ILE A 156 -6.58 4.36 6.36
C ILE A 156 -5.71 5.53 5.90
N LEU A 157 -4.50 5.62 6.41
CA LEU A 157 -3.48 6.58 6.00
C LEU A 157 -2.36 5.85 5.27
N LEU A 158 -1.94 6.40 4.14
CA LEU A 158 -0.82 5.96 3.34
C LEU A 158 0.20 7.07 3.26
N ASP A 159 1.48 6.76 3.51
CA ASP A 159 2.57 7.71 3.34
C ASP A 159 3.90 7.00 2.99
N PRO A 160 4.80 7.66 2.25
CA PRO A 160 6.11 7.08 1.93
C PRO A 160 6.96 6.86 3.19
N GLU A 161 7.74 5.77 3.22
CA GLU A 161 8.70 5.51 4.31
C GLU A 161 9.91 6.43 4.22
N TYR A 162 10.53 6.49 3.04
CA TYR A 162 11.78 7.25 2.83
C TYR A 162 11.56 8.53 2.04
N GLY A 163 10.67 8.53 1.06
CA GLY A 163 10.23 9.75 0.39
C GLY A 163 9.49 10.70 1.33
N SER A 164 9.37 11.97 0.94
CA SER A 164 8.56 12.95 1.68
C SER A 164 7.18 13.19 1.07
N SER A 165 6.94 12.72 -0.17
CA SER A 165 5.64 12.84 -0.82
C SER A 165 5.41 11.83 -1.94
N PHE A 166 4.14 11.49 -2.16
CA PHE A 166 3.67 11.01 -3.44
C PHE A 166 3.73 12.13 -4.48
N VAL A 167 4.14 11.80 -5.70
CA VAL A 167 4.19 12.76 -6.81
C VAL A 167 2.84 12.83 -7.54
N GLN A 168 2.69 13.86 -8.37
CA GLN A 168 1.51 14.07 -9.22
C GLN A 168 1.13 12.80 -10.00
N TYR A 169 -0.18 12.60 -10.18
CA TYR A 169 -0.78 11.45 -10.86
C TYR A 169 -0.73 10.12 -10.09
N SER A 170 -0.16 10.11 -8.87
CA SER A 170 -0.39 8.99 -7.96
C SER A 170 -1.88 8.89 -7.62
N THR A 171 -2.45 7.70 -7.70
CA THR A 171 -3.86 7.44 -7.43
C THR A 171 -4.06 6.29 -6.46
N ALA A 172 -5.13 6.40 -5.67
CA ALA A 172 -5.59 5.37 -4.76
C ALA A 172 -7.11 5.26 -4.84
N TYR A 173 -7.63 4.04 -4.75
CA TYR A 173 -9.06 3.75 -4.76
C TYR A 173 -9.41 2.80 -3.61
N LEU A 174 -10.45 3.14 -2.86
CA LEU A 174 -11.00 2.32 -1.78
C LEU A 174 -12.33 1.71 -2.23
N TYR A 175 -12.44 0.40 -2.08
CA TYR A 175 -13.64 -0.38 -2.34
C TYR A 175 -14.07 -1.14 -1.08
N GLY A 176 -15.39 -1.19 -0.86
CA GLY A 176 -16.02 -2.05 0.13
C GLY A 176 -16.53 -3.33 -0.53
N ILE A 177 -16.37 -4.46 0.17
CA ILE A 177 -16.79 -5.78 -0.31
C ILE A 177 -17.86 -6.33 0.62
N LYS A 178 -19.00 -6.73 0.05
CA LYS A 178 -20.09 -7.36 0.81
C LYS A 178 -20.09 -8.85 0.52
N LYS A 179 -19.95 -9.68 1.56
CA LYS A 179 -20.23 -11.11 1.42
C LYS A 179 -21.74 -11.27 1.29
N ASN A 180 -22.16 -11.99 0.25
CA ASN A 180 -23.56 -12.40 0.08
C ASN A 180 -23.88 -13.58 0.99
#